data_AF-A0A1F6G5D7-F1
#
_entry.id   AF-A0A1F6G5D7-F1
#
_cell.length_a   1.000
_cell.length_b   1.000
_cell.length_c   1.000
_cell.angle_alpha   90.00
_cell.angle_beta   90.00
_cell.angle_gamma   90.00
#
_symmetry.space_group_name_H-M   'P 1'
#
loop_
_entity.id
_entity.type
_entity.pdbx_description
1 polymer ?
#
loop_
_entity_poly.entity_id
_entity_poly.type
_entity_poly.pdbx_seq_one_letter_code
_entity_poly.pdbx_strand_id
1 'polypeptide(L)'
;MVTYEGFAKEIKVLHFMAHDWDLQNLLEEISLEEEAEGRGLMSVLVVSKDGEMRPSEGFFFLAASLGRDTSDKFICWTEEANKVYHAWKSNP
;
A
#
# COMPACT_ATOMS: atom_id res chain seq x y z
N MET A 1 9.69 3.14 -2.06
CA MET A 1 8.79 3.30 -0.91
C MET A 1 8.69 4.77 -0.54
N VAL A 2 7.52 5.20 -0.06
CA VAL A 2 7.22 6.55 0.46
C VAL A 2 6.60 6.40 1.85
N THR A 3 6.82 7.34 2.77
CA THR A 3 6.17 7.28 4.09
C THR A 3 4.73 7.80 4.01
N TYR A 4 3.84 7.39 4.93
CA TYR A 4 2.50 7.97 5.02
C TYR A 4 2.52 9.50 5.14
N GLU A 5 3.41 10.04 5.99
CA GLU A 5 3.60 11.49 6.14
C GLU A 5 4.06 12.15 4.83
N GLY A 6 4.98 11.51 4.11
CA GLY A 6 5.46 12.00 2.81
C GLY A 6 4.37 11.97 1.75
N PHE A 7 3.64 10.87 1.65
CA PHE A 7 2.54 10.71 0.70
C PHE A 7 1.42 11.73 0.94
N ALA A 8 0.98 11.89 2.20
CA ALA A 8 -0.06 12.84 2.55
C ALA A 8 0.32 14.30 2.20
N LYS A 9 1.60 14.67 2.30
CA LYS A 9 2.10 16.00 1.92
C LYS A 9 2.09 16.26 0.41
N GLU A 10 2.16 15.23 -0.42
CA GLU A 10 2.11 15.36 -1.89
C GLU A 10 0.67 15.57 -2.41
N ILE A 11 -0.34 15.22 -1.61
CA ILE A 11 -1.74 15.44 -1.95
C ILE A 11 -2.09 16.92 -1.72
N LYS A 12 -2.32 17.66 -2.82
CA LYS A 12 -2.56 19.12 -2.78
C LYS A 12 -4.03 19.54 -2.75
N VAL A 13 -4.93 18.64 -3.12
CA VAL A 13 -6.36 18.93 -3.32
C VAL A 13 -7.15 18.78 -2.01
N LEU A 14 -6.69 17.89 -1.13
CA LEU A 14 -7.27 17.61 0.19
C LEU A 14 -6.15 17.48 1.21
N HIS A 15 -6.36 17.98 2.43
CA HIS A 15 -5.38 17.86 3.51
C HIS A 15 -5.67 16.61 4.34
N PHE A 16 -4.83 15.59 4.20
CA PHE A 16 -4.92 14.37 4.99
C PHE A 16 -3.89 14.37 6.14
N MET A 17 -4.25 13.78 7.27
CA MET A 17 -3.28 13.39 8.29
C MET A 17 -2.84 11.93 8.09
N ALA A 18 -1.62 11.57 8.50
CA ALA A 18 -1.06 10.23 8.28
C ALA A 18 -1.87 9.08 8.94
N HIS A 19 -2.70 9.40 9.94
CA HIS A 19 -3.57 8.46 10.64
C HIS A 19 -5.07 8.66 10.33
N ASP A 20 -5.37 9.41 9.28
CA ASP A 20 -6.74 9.68 8.87
C ASP A 20 -7.37 8.43 8.25
N TRP A 21 -8.62 8.13 8.63
CA TRP A 21 -9.39 7.03 8.05
C TRP A 21 -9.64 7.27 6.57
N ASP A 22 -9.82 8.53 6.16
CA ASP A 22 -10.04 8.87 4.75
C ASP A 22 -8.81 8.57 3.89
N LEU A 23 -7.60 8.74 4.44
CA LEU A 23 -6.36 8.37 3.75
C LEU A 23 -6.25 6.85 3.59
N GLN A 24 -6.69 6.08 4.59
CA GLN A 24 -6.70 4.62 4.50
C GLN A 24 -7.69 4.15 3.44
N ASN A 25 -8.92 4.66 3.44
CA ASN A 25 -9.93 4.33 2.43
C ASN A 25 -9.43 4.63 1.01
N LEU A 26 -8.81 5.80 0.80
CA LEU A 26 -8.23 6.16 -0.49
C LEU A 26 -7.16 5.15 -0.94
N LEU A 27 -6.26 4.74 -0.04
CA LEU A 27 -5.21 3.78 -0.34
C LEU A 27 -5.77 2.37 -0.63
N GLU A 28 -6.83 1.98 0.06
CA GLU A 28 -7.54 0.73 -0.19
C GLU A 28 -8.23 0.75 -1.55
N GLU A 29 -8.96 1.82 -1.90
CA GLU A 29 -9.63 2.00 -3.19
C GLU A 29 -8.63 1.90 -4.36
N ILE A 30 -7.52 2.65 -4.30
CA ILE A 30 -6.46 2.58 -5.33
C ILE A 30 -5.90 1.16 -5.42
N SER A 31 -5.69 0.49 -4.29
CA SER A 31 -5.13 -0.87 -4.29
C SER A 31 -6.08 -1.89 -4.89
N LEU A 32 -7.39 -1.74 -4.68
CA LEU A 32 -8.42 -2.60 -5.27
C LEU A 32 -8.53 -2.39 -6.78
N GLU A 33 -8.47 -1.14 -7.25
CA GLU A 33 -8.45 -0.82 -8.69
C GLU A 33 -7.21 -1.41 -9.38
N GLU A 34 -6.03 -1.20 -8.80
CA GLU A 34 -4.77 -1.74 -9.33
C GLU A 34 -4.74 -3.28 -9.32
N GLU A 35 -5.27 -3.90 -8.26
CA GLU A 35 -5.40 -5.35 -8.18
C GLU A 35 -6.36 -5.91 -9.24
N ALA A 36 -7.48 -5.23 -9.52
CA ALA A 36 -8.41 -5.65 -10.57
C ALA A 36 -7.75 -5.65 -11.96
N GLU A 37 -6.73 -4.81 -12.15
CA GLU A 37 -5.90 -4.77 -13.35
C GLU A 37 -4.66 -5.68 -13.28
N GLY A 38 -4.54 -6.48 -12.22
CA GLY A 38 -3.44 -7.44 -12.01
C GLY A 38 -2.12 -6.79 -11.60
N ARG A 39 -2.11 -5.51 -11.23
CA ARG A 39 -0.90 -4.76 -10.85
C ARG A 39 -0.51 -4.91 -9.38
N GLY A 40 -1.36 -5.51 -8.56
CA GLY A 40 -1.13 -5.71 -7.13
C GLY A 40 -1.60 -4.55 -6.28
N LEU A 41 -1.39 -4.68 -4.97
CA LEU A 41 -1.85 -3.71 -3.98
C LEU A 41 -0.86 -2.55 -3.87
N MET A 42 -1.10 -1.47 -4.62
CA MET A 42 -0.21 -0.31 -4.70
C MET A 42 0.14 0.31 -3.33
N SER A 43 -0.77 0.26 -2.36
CA SER A 43 -0.52 0.76 -1.00
C SER A 43 0.64 0.05 -0.28
N VAL A 44 1.14 -1.08 -0.80
CA VAL A 44 2.38 -1.75 -0.37
C VAL A 44 3.60 -0.83 -0.36
N LEU A 45 3.58 0.23 -1.17
CA LEU A 45 4.67 1.19 -1.29
C LEU A 45 4.65 2.30 -0.22
N VAL A 46 3.56 2.40 0.55
CA VAL A 46 3.36 3.41 1.59
C VAL A 46 3.62 2.79 2.96
N VAL A 47 4.61 3.32 3.67
CA VAL A 47 5.14 2.71 4.90
C VAL A 47 5.13 3.65 6.11
N SER A 48 5.17 3.10 7.32
CA SER A 48 5.43 3.90 8.52
C SER A 48 6.85 4.47 8.49
N LYS A 49 7.03 5.65 9.09
CA LYS A 49 8.36 6.28 9.23
C LYS A 49 9.17 5.69 10.39
N ASP A 50 8.46 5.20 11.40
CA ASP A 50 9.03 4.64 12.62
C ASP A 50 8.85 3.12 12.65
N GLY A 51 9.85 2.40 13.18
CA GLY A 51 9.83 0.94 13.35
C GLY A 51 10.34 0.15 12.13
N GLU A 52 9.64 -0.93 11.77
CA GLU A 52 10.04 -1.90 10.73
C GLU A 52 9.92 -1.37 9.28
N MET A 53 9.55 -0.10 9.09
CA MET A 53 9.39 0.54 7.77
C MET A 53 8.46 -0.23 6.83
N ARG A 54 7.39 -0.83 7.37
CA ARG A 54 6.41 -1.64 6.64
C ARG A 54 5.05 -0.95 6.50
N PRO A 55 4.14 -1.47 5.65
CA PRO A 55 2.76 -1.00 5.57
C PRO A 55 2.01 -1.16 6.91
N SER A 56 0.94 -0.39 7.07
CA SER A 56 0.06 -0.48 8.25
C SER A 56 -0.72 -1.80 8.29
N GLU A 57 -1.38 -2.09 9.42
CA GLU A 57 -2.24 -3.26 9.55
C GLU A 57 -3.40 -3.27 8.54
N GLY A 58 -3.90 -2.10 8.12
CA GLY A 58 -4.95 -1.99 7.09
C GLY A 58 -4.54 -2.67 5.78
N PHE A 59 -3.29 -2.48 5.34
CA PHE A 59 -2.75 -3.19 4.18
C PHE A 59 -2.81 -4.71 4.35
N PHE A 60 -2.41 -5.23 5.51
CA PHE A 60 -2.40 -6.68 5.76
C PHE A 60 -3.83 -7.24 5.88
N PHE A 61 -4.78 -6.47 6.41
CA PHE A 61 -6.20 -6.87 6.39
C PHE A 61 -6.74 -6.95 4.96
N LEU A 62 -6.45 -5.95 4.13
CA LEU A 62 -6.84 -5.96 2.71
C LEU A 62 -6.20 -7.15 1.98
N ALA A 63 -4.90 -7.37 2.15
CA ALA A 63 -4.19 -8.49 1.55
C ALA A 63 -4.80 -9.84 1.97
N ALA A 64 -5.07 -10.05 3.26
CA ALA A 64 -5.72 -11.27 3.74
C ALA A 64 -7.12 -11.45 3.13
N SER A 65 -7.90 -10.36 3.03
CA SER A 65 -9.25 -10.40 2.45
C SER A 65 -9.26 -10.83 0.97
N LEU A 66 -8.15 -10.59 0.27
CA LEU A 66 -7.94 -10.96 -1.12
C LEU A 66 -7.12 -12.25 -1.27
N GLY A 67 -7.00 -13.05 -0.21
CA GLY A 67 -6.44 -14.40 -0.24
C GLY A 67 -4.91 -14.50 -0.14
N ARG A 68 -4.21 -13.44 0.25
CA ARG A 68 -2.77 -13.51 0.51
C ARG A 68 -2.50 -14.18 1.85
N ASP A 69 -1.40 -14.90 1.96
CA ASP A 69 -0.90 -15.37 3.25
C ASP A 69 -0.24 -14.21 3.98
N THR A 70 -0.81 -13.81 5.12
CA THR A 70 -0.32 -12.71 5.96
C THR A 70 0.25 -13.19 7.30
N SER A 71 0.43 -14.51 7.46
CA SER A 71 1.01 -15.11 8.67
C SER A 71 2.46 -14.66 8.89
N ASP A 72 3.22 -14.53 7.80
CA ASP A 72 4.49 -13.82 7.75
C ASP A 72 4.32 -12.49 7.00
N LYS A 73 4.22 -11.41 7.77
CA LYS A 73 4.04 -10.06 7.24
C LYS A 73 5.20 -9.59 6.37
N PHE A 74 6.42 -10.05 6.64
CA PHE A 74 7.58 -9.66 5.87
C PHE A 74 7.58 -10.33 4.48
N ILE A 75 7.25 -11.63 4.44
CA ILE A 75 7.08 -12.36 3.17
C ILE A 75 5.93 -11.74 2.36
N CYS A 76 4.75 -11.58 2.96
CA CYS A 76 3.61 -10.95 2.30
C CYS A 76 3.95 -9.58 1.70
N TRP A 77 4.62 -8.74 2.50
CA TRP A 77 5.03 -7.41 2.06
C TRP A 77 6.01 -7.46 0.89
N THR A 78 7.06 -8.27 1.00
CA THR A 78 8.11 -8.35 -0.05
C THR A 78 7.59 -8.94 -1.36
N GLU A 79 6.73 -9.96 -1.30
CA GLU A 79 6.09 -10.54 -2.48
C GLU A 79 5.17 -9.55 -3.20
N GLU A 80 4.30 -8.85 -2.45
CA GLU A 80 3.38 -7.88 -3.03
C GLU A 80 4.14 -6.65 -3.56
N ALA A 81 5.20 -6.20 -2.88
CA ALA A 81 6.06 -5.12 -3.37
C ALA A 81 6.73 -5.51 -4.71
N ASN A 82 7.24 -6.73 -4.82
CA ASN A 82 7.81 -7.24 -6.07
C ASN A 82 6.76 -7.27 -7.19
N LYS A 83 5.54 -7.73 -6.91
CA LYS A 83 4.43 -7.73 -7.88
C LYS A 83 4.16 -6.33 -8.43
N VAL A 84 4.00 -5.35 -7.54
CA VAL A 84 3.77 -3.94 -7.93
C VAL A 84 4.95 -3.39 -8.74
N TYR A 85 6.19 -3.62 -8.29
CA TYR A 85 7.37 -3.18 -9.03
C TYR A 85 7.47 -3.82 -10.43
N HIS A 86 7.14 -5.10 -10.55
CA HIS A 86 7.13 -5.78 -11.85
C HIS A 86 6.08 -5.20 -12.79
N ALA A 87 4.86 -4.96 -12.31
CA ALA A 87 3.79 -4.38 -13.11
C ALA A 87 4.17 -3.00 -13.67
N TRP A 88 4.79 -2.15 -12.85
CA TRP A 88 5.09 -0.76 -13.22
C TRP A 88 6.45 -0.57 -13.88
N LYS A 89 7.41 -1.50 -13.73
CA LYS A 89 8.65 -1.51 -14.52
C LYS A 89 8.40 -1.87 -15.99
N SER A 90 7.32 -2.60 -16.26
CA SER A 90 6.92 -3.02 -17.60
C SER A 90 5.98 -2.04 -18.30
N ASN A 91 5.59 -0.95 -17.64
CA ASN A 91 4.69 0.07 -18.17
C ASN A 91 5.51 1.33 -18.54
N PRO A 92 5.66 1.68 -19.83
CA PRO A 92 6.38 2.88 -20.27
C PRO A 92 5.66 4.20 -19.95
#